data_AF-A0A835SUD5-F1
#
_entry.id   AF-A0A835SUD5-F1
#
_cell.length_a   1.000
_cell.length_b   1.000
_cell.length_c   1.000
_cell.angle_alpha   90.00
_cell.angle_beta   90.00
_cell.angle_gamma   90.00
#
_symmetry.space_group_name_H-M   'P 1'
#
loop_
_entity.id
_entity.type
_entity.pdbx_description
1 polymer ?
#
loop_
_entity_poly.entity_id
_entity_poly.type
_entity_poly.pdbx_seq_one_letter_code
_entity_poly.pdbx_strand_id
1 'polypeptide(L)'
;MQVARCHSRAIHACTRARVAPRRLACNVRTSAEANGTPATSSQDQIPLGCARYSVSLKKPLGVVLEQDVKSGNIFVVEVKAGGSAALDGRVKVGDQLIATSGVIYTTESDYGGAMVKGGQQLVRLRVAGETFKTVSAAIGSHPGHMPVTLEFQRCDGTNLSSGSMSE
;
A
#
# COMPACT_ATOMS: atom_id res chain seq x y z
N MET A 1 29.65 -79.55 -8.75
CA MET A 1 28.28 -79.06 -9.04
C MET A 1 28.38 -77.68 -9.68
N GLN A 2 27.47 -77.42 -10.61
CA GLN A 2 27.54 -76.51 -11.77
C GLN A 2 28.13 -75.09 -11.62
N VAL A 3 28.78 -74.72 -12.73
CA VAL A 3 29.12 -73.40 -13.26
C VAL A 3 27.91 -72.56 -13.73
N ALA A 4 28.08 -71.23 -13.63
CA ALA A 4 27.61 -70.13 -14.48
C ALA A 4 26.12 -70.02 -14.89
N ARG A 5 25.56 -68.80 -14.74
CA ARG A 5 24.77 -68.09 -15.78
C ARG A 5 24.46 -66.65 -15.35
N CYS A 6 25.31 -65.73 -15.80
CA CYS A 6 25.02 -64.30 -15.85
C CYS A 6 24.13 -64.06 -17.09
N HIS A 7 22.88 -63.65 -16.92
CA HIS A 7 22.00 -63.35 -18.06
C HIS A 7 22.21 -61.90 -18.51
N SER A 8 22.90 -61.81 -19.64
CA SER A 8 23.06 -60.63 -20.48
C SER A 8 21.71 -60.21 -21.09
N ARG A 9 21.37 -58.92 -21.03
CA ARG A 9 20.36 -58.33 -21.91
C ARG A 9 20.88 -57.02 -22.53
N ALA A 10 21.35 -57.21 -23.76
CA ALA A 10 21.09 -56.42 -24.95
C ALA A 10 21.35 -54.90 -24.88
N ILE A 11 22.55 -54.57 -25.38
CA ILE A 11 22.90 -53.35 -26.09
C ILE A 11 21.98 -53.22 -27.32
N HIS A 12 21.30 -52.09 -27.54
CA HIS A 12 20.79 -51.70 -28.85
C HIS A 12 20.98 -50.20 -29.09
N ALA A 13 21.99 -49.94 -29.94
CA ALA A 13 22.07 -48.94 -31.00
C ALA A 13 21.41 -47.56 -30.77
N CYS A 14 22.24 -46.58 -30.42
CA CYS A 14 21.96 -45.17 -30.62
C CYS A 14 22.20 -44.83 -32.11
N THR A 15 21.15 -44.81 -32.93
CA THR A 15 21.22 -44.33 -34.32
C THR A 15 20.83 -42.85 -34.38
N ARG A 16 21.83 -42.02 -34.72
CA ARG A 16 21.71 -40.60 -35.07
C ARG A 16 20.63 -40.38 -36.14
N ALA A 17 19.52 -39.74 -35.77
CA ALA A 17 18.60 -39.16 -36.73
C ALA A 17 18.99 -37.70 -37.02
N ARG A 18 19.17 -37.40 -38.31
CA ARG A 18 19.54 -36.09 -38.85
C ARG A 18 18.38 -35.12 -38.69
N VAL A 19 18.63 -33.93 -38.14
CA VAL A 19 17.67 -32.83 -38.12
C VAL A 19 17.77 -32.07 -39.45
N ALA A 20 16.71 -32.11 -40.25
CA ALA A 20 16.51 -31.20 -41.38
C ALA A 20 15.48 -30.12 -40.98
N PRO A 21 15.65 -28.85 -41.39
CA PRO A 21 14.71 -27.79 -41.05
C PRO A 21 13.55 -27.81 -42.04
N ARG A 22 12.32 -27.92 -41.55
CA ARG A 22 11.14 -27.60 -42.34
C ARG A 22 10.43 -26.41 -41.72
N ARG A 23 10.61 -25.26 -42.39
CA ARG A 23 9.69 -24.13 -42.36
C ARG A 23 8.29 -24.65 -42.67
N LEU A 24 7.34 -24.43 -41.76
CA LEU A 24 5.95 -24.24 -42.13
C LEU A 24 5.38 -23.11 -41.27
N ALA A 25 4.88 -22.09 -41.97
CA ALA A 25 4.16 -20.96 -41.41
C ALA A 25 2.82 -21.46 -40.85
N CYS A 26 2.62 -21.30 -39.55
CA CYS A 26 1.32 -21.39 -38.91
C CYS A 26 0.74 -19.97 -38.77
N ASN A 27 -0.02 -19.55 -39.78
CA ASN A 27 -1.03 -18.51 -39.63
C ASN A 27 -2.18 -19.08 -38.79
N VAL A 28 -2.07 -18.96 -37.47
CA VAL A 28 -3.25 -19.02 -36.58
C VAL A 28 -3.52 -17.59 -36.15
N ARG A 29 -4.67 -17.07 -36.61
CA ARG A 29 -5.29 -15.86 -36.12
C ARG A 29 -5.65 -16.11 -34.66
N THR A 30 -4.75 -15.82 -33.74
CA THR A 30 -5.10 -15.68 -32.33
C THR A 30 -5.86 -14.37 -32.21
N SER A 31 -7.15 -14.51 -31.92
CA SER A 31 -8.04 -13.46 -31.42
C SER A 31 -7.27 -12.45 -30.59
N ALA A 32 -7.26 -11.20 -31.07
CA ALA A 32 -7.03 -10.05 -30.23
C ALA A 32 -8.12 -10.06 -29.17
N GLU A 33 -7.83 -10.67 -28.02
CA GLU A 33 -8.67 -10.56 -26.85
C GLU A 33 -8.47 -9.14 -26.34
N ALA A 34 -9.50 -8.34 -26.62
CA ALA A 34 -9.62 -6.95 -26.26
C ALA A 34 -9.18 -6.74 -24.82
N ASN A 35 -8.39 -5.67 -24.63
CA ASN A 35 -8.29 -4.88 -23.41
C ASN A 35 -8.88 -5.58 -22.19
N GLY A 36 -8.01 -6.25 -21.43
CA GLY A 36 -8.26 -6.42 -20.01
C GLY A 36 -8.45 -5.02 -19.44
N THR A 37 -9.69 -4.57 -19.36
CA THR A 37 -10.13 -3.45 -18.54
C THR A 37 -9.51 -3.71 -17.18
N PRO A 38 -8.51 -2.93 -16.71
CA PRO A 38 -8.16 -3.00 -15.32
C PRO A 38 -9.46 -2.65 -14.60
N ALA A 39 -9.98 -3.59 -13.81
CA ALA A 39 -11.07 -3.34 -12.90
C ALA A 39 -10.63 -2.15 -12.04
N THR A 40 -11.04 -0.95 -12.47
CA THR A 40 -10.89 0.28 -11.72
C THR A 40 -11.88 0.11 -10.60
N SER A 41 -11.39 -0.41 -9.48
CA SER A 41 -12.04 -0.31 -8.21
C SER A 41 -12.31 1.18 -7.99
N SER A 42 -13.58 1.57 -8.12
CA SER A 42 -14.09 2.94 -8.17
C SER A 42 -13.96 3.72 -6.85
N GLN A 43 -12.90 3.50 -6.06
CA GLN A 43 -12.69 4.10 -4.74
C GLN A 43 -11.36 4.85 -4.59
N ASP A 44 -10.60 5.06 -5.67
CA ASP A 44 -9.33 5.80 -5.64
C ASP A 44 -9.22 6.86 -6.76
N GLN A 45 -10.33 7.29 -7.35
CA GLN A 45 -10.30 8.46 -8.22
C GLN A 45 -10.21 9.73 -7.37
N ILE A 46 -9.05 10.38 -7.40
CA ILE A 46 -8.82 11.67 -6.77
C ILE A 46 -9.81 12.67 -7.40
N PRO A 47 -10.68 13.35 -6.62
CA PRO A 47 -11.64 14.29 -7.17
C PRO A 47 -10.92 15.45 -7.86
N LEU A 48 -11.48 15.89 -8.99
CA LEU A 48 -10.96 17.02 -9.78
C LEU A 48 -10.83 18.25 -8.89
N GLY A 49 -9.63 18.82 -8.79
CA GLY A 49 -9.33 19.96 -7.91
C GLY A 49 -8.81 19.61 -6.52
N CYS A 50 -8.65 18.32 -6.22
CA CYS A 50 -7.96 17.86 -5.01
C CYS A 50 -6.66 17.13 -5.35
N ALA A 51 -5.68 17.27 -4.47
CA ALA A 51 -4.43 16.52 -4.50
C ALA A 51 -4.35 15.62 -3.27
N ARG A 52 -3.96 14.36 -3.49
CA ARG A 52 -3.68 13.38 -2.45
C ARG A 52 -2.18 13.19 -2.34
N TYR A 53 -1.63 13.27 -1.13
CA TYR A 53 -0.20 13.04 -0.92
C TYR A 53 0.06 12.32 0.40
N SER A 54 1.17 11.61 0.46
CA SER A 54 1.64 10.92 1.66
C SER A 54 2.91 11.56 2.20
N VAL A 55 3.04 11.56 3.53
CA VAL A 55 4.23 12.01 4.26
C VAL A 55 4.61 10.95 5.28
N SER A 56 5.90 10.71 5.45
CA SER A 56 6.43 9.78 6.45
C SER A 56 7.16 10.58 7.53
N LEU A 57 6.57 10.68 8.71
CA LEU A 57 7.01 11.55 9.79
C LEU A 57 7.46 10.73 11.01
N LYS A 58 8.56 11.14 11.65
CA LYS A 58 9.01 10.53 12.91
C LYS A 58 8.22 11.08 14.10
N LYS A 59 8.09 10.29 15.16
CA LYS A 59 7.52 10.77 16.42
C LYS A 59 8.54 11.67 17.15
N PRO A 60 8.11 12.78 17.80
CA PRO A 60 6.76 13.35 17.78
C PRO A 60 6.42 13.97 16.41
N LEU A 61 5.19 13.74 15.93
CA LEU A 61 4.79 14.16 14.58
C LEU A 61 4.77 15.67 14.40
N GLY A 62 4.43 16.41 15.46
CA GLY A 62 4.34 17.87 15.40
C GLY A 62 3.11 18.41 14.64
N VAL A 63 2.02 17.65 14.61
CA VAL A 63 0.72 18.09 14.06
C VAL A 63 -0.33 18.03 15.16
N VAL A 64 -1.27 18.95 15.11
CA VAL A 64 -2.50 18.92 15.89
C VAL A 64 -3.63 18.58 14.93
N LEU A 65 -4.34 17.50 15.25
CA LEU A 65 -5.43 16.98 14.45
C LEU A 65 -6.73 17.14 15.24
N GLU A 66 -7.79 17.55 14.57
CA GLU A 66 -9.13 17.69 15.16
C GLU A 66 -10.17 17.02 14.27
N GLN A 67 -11.17 16.39 14.90
CA GLN A 67 -12.27 15.76 14.19
C GLN A 67 -13.43 16.74 14.09
N ASP A 68 -13.87 17.02 12.87
CA ASP A 68 -15.07 17.82 12.62
C ASP A 68 -16.32 17.03 13.00
N VAL A 69 -17.19 17.66 13.80
CA VAL A 69 -18.41 17.02 14.33
C VAL A 69 -19.45 16.78 13.23
N LYS A 70 -19.46 17.61 12.18
CA LYS A 70 -20.48 17.53 11.10
C LYS A 70 -20.15 16.43 10.10
N SER A 71 -18.90 16.39 9.67
CA SER A 71 -18.43 15.52 8.59
C SER A 71 -17.79 14.24 9.11
N GLY A 72 -17.39 14.20 10.39
CA GLY A 72 -16.62 13.11 10.98
C GLY A 72 -15.18 13.02 10.48
N ASN A 73 -14.76 13.94 9.61
CA ASN A 73 -13.43 13.99 9.01
C ASN A 73 -12.41 14.60 9.97
N ILE A 74 -11.15 14.19 9.84
CA ILE A 74 -10.06 14.71 10.67
C ILE A 74 -9.22 15.68 9.85
N PHE A 75 -8.96 16.86 10.40
CA PHE A 75 -8.21 17.93 9.74
C PHE A 75 -7.00 18.36 10.58
N VAL A 76 -5.99 18.90 9.90
CA VAL A 76 -4.85 19.55 10.55
C VAL A 76 -5.27 20.95 10.97
N VAL A 77 -5.30 21.20 12.29
CA VAL A 77 -5.62 22.54 12.84
C VAL A 77 -4.36 23.36 13.10
N GLU A 78 -3.25 22.69 13.40
CA GLU A 78 -1.98 23.35 13.67
C GLU A 78 -0.81 22.45 13.30
N VAL A 79 0.29 23.06 12.84
CA VAL A 79 1.58 22.40 12.66
C VAL A 79 2.57 23.04 13.63
N LYS A 80 3.08 22.25 14.59
CA LYS A 80 4.00 22.73 15.61
C LYS A 80 5.37 23.05 15.02
N ALA A 81 5.86 24.26 15.29
CA ALA A 81 7.21 24.68 14.91
C ALA A 81 8.26 23.74 15.52
N GLY A 82 9.23 23.31 14.69
CA GLY A 82 10.28 22.36 15.09
C GLY A 82 9.84 20.89 15.17
N GLY A 83 8.57 20.57 14.90
CA GLY A 83 8.10 19.19 14.78
C GLY A 83 8.45 18.55 13.43
N SER A 84 8.39 17.21 13.34
CA SER A 84 8.69 16.48 12.11
C SER A 84 7.86 16.96 10.90
N ALA A 85 6.59 17.30 11.10
CA ALA A 85 5.73 17.84 10.05
C ALA A 85 6.16 19.22 9.56
N ALA A 86 6.62 20.09 10.45
CA ALA A 86 7.14 21.40 10.08
C ALA A 86 8.45 21.27 9.30
N LEU A 87 9.30 20.30 9.67
CA LEU A 87 10.55 20.01 8.95
C LEU A 87 10.32 19.43 7.55
N ASP A 88 9.28 18.61 7.38
CA ASP A 88 8.90 18.12 6.05
C ASP A 88 8.26 19.22 5.18
N GLY A 89 7.51 20.14 5.80
CA GLY A 89 6.98 21.36 5.16
C GLY A 89 5.84 21.14 4.16
N ARG A 90 5.46 19.89 3.86
CA ARG A 90 4.36 19.57 2.93
C ARG A 90 3.00 19.64 3.61
N VAL A 91 2.95 19.30 4.90
CA VAL A 91 1.75 19.35 5.74
C VAL A 91 1.45 20.80 6.10
N LYS A 92 0.21 21.22 5.89
CA LYS A 92 -0.30 22.55 6.16
C LYS A 92 -1.60 22.46 6.96
N VAL A 93 -1.96 23.57 7.59
CA VAL A 93 -3.26 23.72 8.26
C VAL A 93 -4.37 23.64 7.20
N GLY A 94 -5.46 22.94 7.52
CA GLY A 94 -6.60 22.71 6.63
C GLY A 94 -6.53 21.42 5.82
N ASP A 95 -5.42 20.68 5.86
CA ASP A 95 -5.32 19.38 5.19
C ASP A 95 -6.20 18.33 5.86
N GLN A 96 -6.91 17.54 5.07
CA GLN A 96 -7.75 16.45 5.57
C GLN A 96 -6.95 15.16 5.65
N LEU A 97 -6.92 14.52 6.81
CA LEU A 97 -6.35 13.19 6.99
C LEU A 97 -7.34 12.13 6.49
N ILE A 98 -6.93 11.37 5.47
CA ILE A 98 -7.77 10.37 4.80
C ILE A 98 -7.33 8.93 5.09
N ALA A 99 -6.05 8.75 5.42
CA ALA A 99 -5.51 7.49 5.87
C ALA A 99 -4.26 7.71 6.74
N THR A 100 -4.01 6.77 7.64
CA THR A 100 -2.78 6.71 8.44
C THR A 100 -2.24 5.29 8.38
N SER A 101 -0.93 5.13 8.49
CA SER A 101 -0.40 3.84 8.86
C SER A 101 -0.76 3.51 10.31
N GLY A 102 -0.77 2.23 10.62
CA GLY A 102 -0.84 1.65 11.96
C GLY A 102 0.05 0.42 12.01
N VAL A 103 0.45 0.02 13.21
CA VAL A 103 1.24 -1.18 13.46
C VAL A 103 0.37 -2.16 14.23
N ILE A 104 0.19 -3.34 13.66
CA ILE A 104 -0.43 -4.48 14.34
C ILE A 104 0.65 -5.49 14.71
N TYR A 105 0.42 -6.20 15.80
CA TYR A 105 1.26 -7.30 16.25
C TYR A 105 0.43 -8.57 16.15
N THR A 106 0.91 -9.57 15.42
CA THR A 106 0.16 -10.80 15.18
C THR A 106 0.40 -11.86 16.25
N THR A 107 1.51 -11.76 16.99
CA THR A 107 1.84 -12.70 18.05
C THR A 107 2.07 -11.98 19.37
N GLU A 108 1.71 -12.67 20.44
CA GLU A 108 1.99 -12.25 21.81
C GLU A 108 2.47 -13.49 22.57
N SER A 109 3.52 -13.35 23.37
CA SER A 109 4.15 -14.46 24.08
C SER A 109 4.64 -13.99 25.44
N ASP A 110 4.44 -14.81 26.47
CA ASP A 110 4.99 -14.55 27.79
C ASP A 110 6.45 -15.01 27.86
N TYR A 111 7.34 -14.11 28.25
CA TYR A 111 8.74 -14.41 28.51
C TYR A 111 9.07 -14.07 29.95
N GLY A 112 8.85 -15.03 30.85
CA GLY A 112 9.17 -14.87 32.27
C GLY A 112 8.32 -13.80 32.96
N GLY A 113 7.03 -13.72 32.63
CA GLY A 113 6.11 -12.70 33.15
C GLY A 113 6.11 -11.37 32.38
N ALA A 114 6.95 -11.23 31.35
CA ALA A 114 6.92 -10.10 30.43
C ALA A 114 6.13 -10.47 29.15
N MET A 115 5.08 -9.72 28.86
CA MET A 115 4.30 -9.88 27.63
C MET A 115 5.07 -9.29 26.44
N VAL A 116 5.59 -10.13 25.57
CA VAL A 116 6.35 -9.75 24.38
C VAL A 116 5.46 -9.86 23.14
N LYS A 117 5.38 -8.76 22.38
CA LYS A 117 4.64 -8.72 21.11
C LYS A 117 5.59 -8.97 19.94
N GLY A 118 5.19 -9.83 19.02
CA GLY A 118 5.92 -10.18 17.81
C GLY A 118 5.05 -10.06 16.56
N GLY A 119 5.64 -10.37 15.40
CA GLY A 119 4.92 -10.35 14.13
C GLY A 119 4.40 -8.96 13.77
N GLN A 120 5.28 -7.97 13.80
CA GLN A 120 4.94 -6.58 13.49
C GLN A 120 4.57 -6.42 12.02
N GLN A 121 3.38 -5.88 11.75
CA GLN A 121 2.91 -5.59 10.40
C GLN A 121 2.41 -4.15 10.30
N LEU A 122 2.87 -3.44 9.27
CA LEU A 122 2.40 -2.11 8.94
C LEU A 122 1.11 -2.23 8.11
N VAL A 123 0.04 -1.59 8.58
CA VAL A 123 -1.26 -1.56 7.92
C VAL A 123 -1.65 -0.13 7.59
N ARG A 124 -2.45 0.05 6.54
CA ARG A 124 -3.02 1.34 6.16
C ARG A 124 -4.46 1.41 6.67
N LEU A 125 -4.70 2.24 7.67
CA LEU A 125 -6.02 2.53 8.20
C LEU A 125 -6.64 3.70 7.44
N ARG A 126 -7.81 3.50 6.83
CA ARG A 126 -8.62 4.58 6.27
C ARG A 126 -9.30 5.35 7.42
N VAL A 127 -9.27 6.68 7.35
CA VAL A 127 -9.81 7.55 8.42
C VAL A 127 -11.30 7.85 8.23
N ALA A 128 -11.80 7.75 6.99
CA ALA A 128 -13.21 7.99 6.70
C ALA A 128 -14.12 6.99 7.46
N GLY A 129 -15.03 7.51 8.28
CA GLY A 129 -15.93 6.72 9.11
C GLY A 129 -15.35 6.25 10.45
N GLU A 130 -14.08 6.56 10.73
CA GLU A 130 -13.43 6.22 12.01
C GLU A 130 -13.52 7.36 13.03
N THR A 131 -13.33 7.01 14.31
CA THR A 131 -13.25 7.99 15.40
C THR A 131 -11.83 8.50 15.58
N PHE A 132 -11.68 9.72 16.11
CA PHE A 132 -10.38 10.27 16.49
C PHE A 132 -9.60 9.33 17.43
N LYS A 133 -10.31 8.60 18.31
CA LYS A 133 -9.71 7.61 19.21
C LYS A 133 -9.06 6.46 18.46
N THR A 134 -9.72 5.91 17.44
CA THR A 134 -9.14 4.84 16.61
C THR A 134 -7.88 5.33 15.89
N VAL A 135 -7.97 6.52 15.28
CA VAL A 135 -6.89 7.09 14.47
C VAL A 135 -5.67 7.43 15.34
N SER A 136 -5.89 8.04 16.50
CA SER A 136 -4.82 8.32 17.47
C SER A 136 -4.17 7.05 18.01
N ALA A 137 -4.94 5.98 18.24
CA ALA A 137 -4.40 4.67 18.62
C ALA A 137 -3.54 4.05 17.51
N ALA A 138 -3.99 4.13 16.24
CA ALA A 138 -3.23 3.63 15.09
C ALA A 138 -1.91 4.39 14.91
N ILE A 139 -1.92 5.72 15.00
CA ILE A 139 -0.70 6.53 14.99
C ILE A 139 0.19 6.17 16.19
N GLY A 140 -0.42 6.04 17.37
CA GLY A 140 0.23 5.68 18.63
C GLY A 140 0.92 4.32 18.62
N SER A 141 0.43 3.36 17.83
CA SER A 141 0.96 1.98 17.78
C SER A 141 2.39 1.83 17.23
N HIS A 142 2.90 2.83 16.49
CA HIS A 142 4.25 2.75 15.92
C HIS A 142 5.32 2.79 17.03
N PRO A 143 6.34 1.92 16.96
CA PRO A 143 7.50 2.03 17.83
C PRO A 143 8.29 3.31 17.51
N GLY A 144 9.03 3.86 18.48
CA GLY A 144 9.68 5.17 18.36
C GLY A 144 10.71 5.30 17.22
N HIS A 145 11.29 4.18 16.75
CA HIS A 145 12.24 4.17 15.65
C HIS A 145 11.58 4.16 14.25
N MET A 146 10.27 3.86 14.17
CA MET A 146 9.57 3.72 12.90
C MET A 146 8.79 5.01 12.57
N PRO A 147 8.90 5.54 11.34
CA PRO A 147 8.09 6.67 10.92
C PRO A 147 6.62 6.27 10.74
N VAL A 148 5.73 7.21 11.02
CA VAL A 148 4.29 7.11 10.73
C VAL A 148 4.05 7.69 9.34
N THR A 149 3.38 6.95 8.48
CA THR A 149 2.95 7.43 7.17
C THR A 149 1.53 7.98 7.28
N LEU A 150 1.37 9.27 7.01
CA LEU A 150 0.08 9.95 6.95
C LEU A 150 -0.24 10.28 5.51
N GLU A 151 -1.49 10.06 5.11
CA GLU A 151 -2.01 10.52 3.84
C GLU A 151 -2.99 11.65 4.07
N PHE A 152 -2.77 12.72 3.32
CA PHE A 152 -3.59 13.91 3.33
C PHE A 152 -4.24 14.14 1.98
N GLN A 153 -5.40 14.77 2.03
CA GLN A 153 -6.08 15.33 0.87
C GLN A 153 -6.19 16.83 1.07
N ARG A 154 -5.70 17.56 0.08
CA ARG A 154 -5.87 19.02 -0.02
C ARG A 154 -6.72 19.30 -1.24
N CYS A 155 -7.85 19.96 -1.05
CA CYS A 155 -8.65 20.47 -2.15
C CYS A 155 -8.34 21.95 -2.31
N ASP A 156 -7.60 22.31 -3.35
CA ASP A 156 -7.34 23.70 -3.66
C ASP A 156 -8.66 24.27 -4.21
N GLY A 157 -9.31 25.15 -3.44
CA GLY A 157 -10.63 25.73 -3.75
C GLY A 157 -10.70 26.54 -5.06
N THR A 158 -9.67 26.52 -5.91
CA THR A 158 -9.60 27.22 -7.19
C THR A 158 -10.45 26.60 -8.30
N ASN A 159 -11.28 25.59 -8.02
CA ASN A 159 -12.27 25.06 -8.98
C ASN A 159 -13.73 25.13 -8.48
N LEU A 160 -14.03 25.97 -7.48
CA LEU A 160 -15.41 26.17 -7.00
C LEU A 160 -15.86 27.63 -6.88
N SER A 161 -15.15 28.60 -7.47
CA SER A 161 -15.63 30.00 -7.50
C SER A 161 -15.13 30.81 -8.70
N SER A 162 -15.55 30.44 -9.92
CA SER A 162 -15.61 31.38 -11.06
C SER A 162 -17.05 31.52 -11.57
N GLY A 163 -17.97 31.84 -10.65
CA GLY A 163 -19.37 32.14 -10.95
C GLY A 163 -19.79 33.45 -10.29
N SER A 164 -19.55 34.56 -11.00
CA SER A 164 -20.24 35.85 -10.91
C SER A 164 -20.53 36.44 -9.52
N MET A 165 -19.60 37.26 -9.02
CA MET A 165 -19.97 38.52 -8.38
C MET A 165 -19.63 39.63 -9.38
N SER A 166 -20.66 40.13 -10.04
CA SER A 166 -20.63 41.40 -10.76
C SER A 166 -21.86 42.17 -10.32
N GLU A 167 -21.57 43.35 -9.75
CA GLU A 167 -22.47 44.42 -9.28
C GLU A 167 -23.58 44.78 -10.25
#